data_AF-A0A4U2Q4V1-F1
#
_entry.id   AF-A0A4U2Q4V1-F1
#
_cell.length_a   1.000
_cell.length_b   1.000
_cell.length_c   1.000
_cell.angle_alpha   90.00
_cell.angle_beta   90.00
_cell.angle_gamma   90.00
#
_symmetry.space_group_name_H-M   'P 1'
#
loop_
_entity.id
_entity.type
_entity.pdbx_description
1 polymer ?
#
loop_
_entity_poly.entity_id
_entity_poly.type
_entity_poly.pdbx_seq_one_letter_code
_entity_poly.pdbx_strand_id
1 'polypeptide(L)'
;MWKKGSKAVAAVIILGATLIAPAVAPSKAAAAGLSAFEQSRLAEYWSPVLYQDVGNNPEGDIPIPVNFDGDWSGLNNWDNIGKYAKGSSLPLKPSVYWSVVESDTHYFIGYDLFYATHDPRGTLGDHENDMEGMMFTIRKPGTAKKDGTKVTNPNGELELALMPRHAKLGMYGPANKAVQYDPGMSSVYYDSNFATETSASGTHPLVYSAQNDESFLESDGDFGHALKPYNGKGAKGKSGYVFQAGTPVNLNAPGGQLWDSKIGNFDDSKRMGYELIPLETSLWPLRNDFTLDLWSSYGTFKGDNGRANAANAPWGWSFENYRDLGSGRMLYDPAYLVDKLFDGLGEFSLTYRTNPYSAQ
;
A
#
# COMPACT_ATOMS: atom_id res chain seq x y z
N MET A 1 -33.46 -96.66 -14.33
CA MET A 1 -32.12 -96.07 -14.43
C MET A 1 -32.22 -94.67 -15.02
N TRP A 2 -31.61 -93.68 -14.33
CA TRP A 2 -31.04 -92.41 -14.82
C TRP A 2 -31.89 -91.30 -15.48
N LYS A 3 -32.19 -90.29 -14.63
CA LYS A 3 -31.88 -88.83 -14.69
C LYS A 3 -32.12 -87.99 -15.97
N LYS A 4 -33.01 -87.00 -15.77
CA LYS A 4 -32.94 -85.52 -15.96
C LYS A 4 -32.46 -84.91 -17.30
N GLY A 5 -33.23 -83.93 -17.77
CA GLY A 5 -32.76 -82.86 -18.66
C GLY A 5 -33.85 -81.87 -19.09
N SER A 6 -34.37 -81.04 -18.17
CA SER A 6 -35.27 -79.93 -18.45
C SER A 6 -34.49 -78.73 -19.01
N LYS A 7 -34.89 -78.21 -20.19
CA LYS A 7 -34.38 -76.93 -20.71
C LYS A 7 -35.36 -75.80 -20.33
N ALA A 8 -34.87 -74.85 -19.55
CA ALA A 8 -35.59 -73.61 -19.23
C ALA A 8 -35.45 -72.60 -20.37
N VAL A 9 -36.56 -71.95 -20.73
CA VAL A 9 -36.61 -70.80 -21.63
C VAL A 9 -36.38 -69.55 -20.79
N ALA A 10 -35.32 -68.79 -21.08
CA ALA A 10 -35.05 -67.51 -20.44
C ALA A 10 -35.85 -66.40 -21.14
N ALA A 11 -36.76 -65.76 -20.42
CA ALA A 11 -37.41 -64.53 -20.84
C ALA A 11 -36.47 -63.35 -20.55
N VAL A 12 -36.12 -62.58 -21.58
CA VAL A 12 -35.37 -61.33 -21.45
C VAL A 12 -36.37 -60.20 -21.21
N ILE A 13 -36.35 -59.64 -20.00
CA ILE A 13 -37.07 -58.40 -19.66
C ILE A 13 -36.11 -57.24 -19.95
N ILE A 14 -36.45 -56.42 -20.93
CA ILE A 14 -35.74 -55.15 -21.19
C ILE A 14 -36.37 -54.08 -20.30
N LEU A 15 -35.72 -53.76 -19.18
CA LEU A 15 -36.03 -52.55 -18.40
C LEU A 15 -35.38 -51.34 -19.10
N GLY A 16 -36.20 -50.47 -19.70
CA GLY A 16 -35.76 -49.16 -20.16
C GLY A 16 -35.54 -48.23 -18.97
N ALA A 17 -34.29 -48.04 -18.56
CA ALA A 17 -33.92 -47.03 -17.58
C ALA A 17 -33.71 -45.69 -18.30
N THR A 18 -34.69 -44.78 -18.17
CA THR A 18 -34.50 -43.37 -18.51
C THR A 18 -33.50 -42.74 -17.54
N LEU A 19 -32.27 -42.52 -18.01
CA LEU A 19 -31.25 -41.73 -17.32
C LEU A 19 -31.68 -40.26 -17.34
N ILE A 20 -32.25 -39.77 -16.24
CA ILE A 20 -32.37 -38.33 -16.00
C ILE A 20 -31.00 -37.86 -15.53
N ALA A 21 -30.21 -37.28 -16.44
CA ALA A 21 -29.00 -36.58 -16.06
C ALA A 21 -29.40 -35.35 -15.22
N PRO A 22 -28.83 -35.15 -14.02
CA PRO A 22 -29.06 -33.92 -13.28
C PRO A 22 -28.50 -32.77 -14.13
N ALA A 23 -29.33 -31.77 -14.41
CA ALA A 23 -28.89 -30.52 -15.00
C ALA A 23 -27.90 -29.87 -14.03
N VAL A 24 -26.60 -29.99 -14.34
CA VAL A 24 -25.55 -29.23 -13.67
C VAL A 24 -25.82 -27.77 -14.06
N ALA A 25 -26.35 -27.00 -13.12
CA ALA A 25 -26.43 -25.56 -13.28
C ALA A 25 -25.01 -25.05 -13.61
N PRO A 26 -24.85 -24.15 -14.60
CA PRO A 26 -23.53 -23.58 -14.86
C PRO A 26 -23.03 -23.00 -13.55
N SER A 27 -21.87 -23.48 -13.08
CA SER A 27 -21.17 -22.80 -11.99
C SER A 27 -21.02 -21.35 -12.46
N LYS A 28 -21.50 -20.42 -11.63
CA LYS A 28 -21.28 -19.00 -11.87
C LYS A 28 -19.76 -18.86 -11.96
N ALA A 29 -19.21 -18.68 -13.17
CA ALA A 29 -17.79 -18.45 -13.34
C ALA A 29 -17.45 -17.32 -12.37
N ALA A 30 -16.51 -17.56 -11.45
CA ALA A 30 -16.04 -16.51 -10.56
C ALA A 30 -15.68 -15.34 -11.47
N ALA A 31 -16.32 -14.19 -11.26
CA ALA A 31 -16.03 -13.02 -12.08
C ALA A 31 -14.52 -12.78 -11.99
N ALA A 32 -13.87 -12.67 -13.15
CA ALA A 32 -12.45 -12.33 -13.20
C ALA A 32 -12.21 -11.05 -12.38
N GLY A 33 -11.07 -10.97 -11.71
CA GLY A 33 -10.67 -9.74 -11.03
C GLY A 33 -10.45 -8.59 -12.02
N LEU A 34 -10.24 -7.40 -11.49
CA LEU A 34 -9.99 -6.18 -12.26
C LEU A 34 -8.80 -6.36 -13.21
N SER A 35 -8.95 -5.91 -14.45
CA SER A 35 -7.84 -5.76 -15.39
C SER A 35 -6.83 -4.72 -14.88
N ALA A 36 -5.60 -4.73 -15.40
CA ALA A 36 -4.57 -3.74 -15.03
C ALA A 36 -5.03 -2.28 -15.25
N PHE A 37 -5.81 -2.02 -16.30
CA PHE A 37 -6.40 -0.69 -16.54
C PHE A 37 -7.44 -0.31 -15.49
N GLU A 38 -8.30 -1.24 -15.08
CA GLU A 38 -9.27 -0.97 -14.02
C GLU A 38 -8.58 -0.78 -12.66
N GLN A 39 -7.53 -1.54 -12.38
CA GLN A 39 -6.70 -1.37 -11.19
C GLN A 39 -6.03 0.01 -11.17
N SER A 40 -5.48 0.49 -12.29
CA SER A 40 -4.87 1.83 -12.35
C SER A 40 -5.90 2.94 -12.15
N ARG A 41 -7.12 2.79 -12.71
CA ARG A 41 -8.21 3.75 -12.47
C ARG A 41 -8.69 3.75 -11.02
N LEU A 42 -8.72 2.58 -10.38
CA LEU A 42 -9.06 2.46 -8.97
C LEU A 42 -7.98 3.10 -8.06
N ALA A 43 -6.69 2.88 -8.37
CA ALA A 43 -5.58 3.51 -7.67
C ALA A 43 -5.58 5.03 -7.87
N GLU A 44 -5.89 5.55 -9.06
CA GLU A 44 -6.05 6.99 -9.27
C GLU A 44 -7.25 7.55 -8.49
N TYR A 45 -8.38 6.83 -8.45
CA TYR A 45 -9.58 7.27 -7.74
C TYR A 45 -9.33 7.43 -6.23
N TRP A 46 -8.59 6.50 -5.62
CA TRP A 46 -8.30 6.47 -4.18
C TRP A 46 -6.93 7.05 -3.81
N SER A 47 -6.23 7.70 -4.75
CA SER A 47 -4.87 8.19 -4.53
C SER A 47 -4.86 9.24 -3.42
N PRO A 48 -3.87 9.26 -2.51
CA PRO A 48 -3.82 10.23 -1.43
C PRO A 48 -3.48 11.64 -1.93
N VAL A 49 -4.03 12.67 -1.27
CA VAL A 49 -3.42 14.00 -1.23
C VAL A 49 -2.40 13.99 -0.11
N LEU A 50 -1.14 14.22 -0.45
CA LEU A 50 -0.01 14.17 0.46
C LEU A 50 0.37 15.58 0.93
N TYR A 51 0.15 15.84 2.21
CA TYR A 51 0.67 17.01 2.92
C TYR A 51 2.06 16.66 3.44
N GLN A 52 3.08 16.94 2.62
CA GLN A 52 4.47 16.62 2.88
C GLN A 52 5.13 17.75 3.66
N ASP A 53 5.35 17.55 4.95
CA ASP A 53 6.17 18.43 5.78
C ASP A 53 7.62 18.35 5.31
N VAL A 54 8.32 19.50 5.29
CA VAL A 54 9.72 19.57 4.85
C VAL A 54 10.58 20.32 5.85
N GLY A 55 11.74 19.76 6.12
CA GLY A 55 12.74 20.29 7.03
C GLY A 55 13.78 21.15 6.32
N ASN A 56 14.97 21.20 6.92
CA ASN A 56 16.06 22.04 6.42
C ASN A 56 16.69 21.52 5.11
N ASN A 57 16.57 20.21 4.85
CA ASN A 57 17.07 19.53 3.65
C ASN A 57 15.88 18.98 2.85
N PRO A 58 15.08 19.85 2.21
CA PRO A 58 13.80 19.47 1.62
C PRO A 58 13.94 18.42 0.51
N GLU A 59 15.12 18.26 -0.09
CA GLU A 59 15.38 17.20 -1.07
C GLU A 59 15.27 15.78 -0.51
N GLY A 60 15.52 15.59 0.78
CA GLY A 60 15.32 14.32 1.47
C GLY A 60 13.85 14.03 1.79
N ASP A 61 12.99 15.06 1.80
CA ASP A 61 11.59 14.98 2.23
C ASP A 61 10.60 14.74 1.08
N ILE A 62 11.06 14.58 -0.16
CA ILE A 62 10.15 14.42 -1.30
C ILE A 62 10.12 12.95 -1.73
N PRO A 63 8.92 12.36 -1.88
CA PRO A 63 8.83 11.00 -2.38
C PRO A 63 9.20 10.95 -3.86
N ILE A 64 10.15 10.09 -4.22
CA ILE A 64 10.75 9.97 -5.56
C ILE A 64 10.84 8.48 -5.93
N PRO A 65 11.04 8.12 -7.21
CA PRO A 65 11.26 6.72 -7.55
C PRO A 65 12.61 6.24 -7.00
N VAL A 66 12.71 4.94 -6.68
CA VAL A 66 13.96 4.30 -6.20
C VAL A 66 15.12 4.56 -7.15
N ASN A 67 14.85 4.59 -8.46
CA ASN A 67 15.83 4.79 -9.52
C ASN A 67 15.87 6.24 -10.05
N PHE A 68 15.62 7.24 -9.20
CA PHE A 68 15.55 8.65 -9.62
C PHE A 68 16.83 9.16 -10.30
N ASP A 69 17.97 8.54 -9.98
CA ASP A 69 19.28 8.86 -10.52
C ASP A 69 19.68 7.99 -11.73
N GLY A 70 18.78 7.14 -12.20
CA GLY A 70 18.93 6.36 -13.42
C GLY A 70 19.52 4.96 -13.22
N ASP A 71 19.80 4.54 -11.99
CA ASP A 71 20.21 3.17 -11.68
C ASP A 71 19.36 2.57 -10.54
N TRP A 72 19.64 1.33 -10.11
CA TRP A 72 18.88 0.64 -9.05
C TRP A 72 19.72 0.40 -7.80
N SER A 73 20.88 1.04 -7.68
CA SER A 73 21.74 0.86 -6.51
C SER A 73 21.07 1.50 -5.29
N GLY A 74 21.01 0.75 -4.20
CA GLY A 74 20.58 1.31 -2.91
C GLY A 74 21.70 2.05 -2.16
N LEU A 75 22.94 1.97 -2.64
CA LEU A 75 24.19 2.41 -1.97
C LEU A 75 24.65 3.83 -2.33
N ASN A 76 23.88 4.56 -3.13
CA ASN A 76 24.26 5.87 -3.65
C ASN A 76 23.12 6.89 -3.66
N ASN A 77 21.94 6.52 -3.16
CA ASN A 77 20.75 7.36 -3.17
C ASN A 77 20.95 8.59 -2.29
N TRP A 78 21.54 8.43 -1.09
CA TRP A 78 21.81 9.57 -0.20
C TRP A 78 22.81 10.53 -0.84
N ASP A 79 23.90 10.00 -1.39
CA ASP A 79 24.93 10.81 -2.03
C ASP A 79 24.44 11.53 -3.30
N ASN A 80 23.42 11.00 -3.95
CA ASN A 80 22.91 11.53 -5.21
C ASN A 80 21.79 12.55 -5.04
N ILE A 81 20.90 12.41 -4.05
CA ILE A 81 19.70 13.27 -3.98
C ILE A 81 20.02 14.78 -3.97
N GLY A 82 21.01 15.20 -3.19
CA GLY A 82 21.43 16.60 -3.14
C GLY A 82 22.06 17.11 -4.45
N LYS A 83 22.66 16.23 -5.26
CA LYS A 83 23.19 16.56 -6.59
C LYS A 83 22.05 16.73 -7.59
N TYR A 84 21.10 15.80 -7.59
CA TYR A 84 19.95 15.83 -8.49
C TYR A 84 18.98 16.98 -8.19
N ALA A 85 18.82 17.35 -6.92
CA ALA A 85 18.06 18.53 -6.51
C ALA A 85 18.67 19.86 -7.01
N LYS A 86 20.01 19.96 -7.04
CA LYS A 86 20.74 21.17 -7.49
C LYS A 86 20.86 21.33 -9.00
N GLY A 87 20.31 20.39 -9.76
CA GLY A 87 20.35 20.38 -11.22
C GLY A 87 21.12 19.17 -11.74
N SER A 88 20.40 18.31 -12.45
CA SER A 88 20.92 17.14 -13.15
C SER A 88 20.25 17.04 -14.53
N SER A 89 20.75 16.15 -15.40
CA SER A 89 20.13 15.85 -16.69
C SER A 89 18.84 15.04 -16.59
N LEU A 90 18.61 14.34 -15.47
CA LEU A 90 17.35 13.59 -15.24
C LEU A 90 16.37 14.45 -14.42
N PRO A 91 15.06 14.41 -14.77
CA PRO A 91 14.04 15.14 -14.05
C PRO A 91 13.76 14.50 -12.69
N LEU A 92 13.72 15.30 -11.62
CA LEU A 92 13.36 14.85 -10.29
C LEU A 92 11.86 15.08 -10.07
N LYS A 93 11.08 13.99 -10.17
CA LYS A 93 9.62 14.01 -10.18
C LYS A 93 9.06 13.33 -8.93
N PRO A 94 8.18 14.01 -8.16
CA PRO A 94 7.48 13.37 -7.07
C PRO A 94 6.73 12.14 -7.55
N SER A 95 6.88 11.02 -6.85
CA SER A 95 6.35 9.72 -7.28
C SER A 95 5.87 8.88 -6.11
N VAL A 96 4.84 8.09 -6.35
CA VAL A 96 4.23 7.18 -5.37
C VAL A 96 4.04 5.83 -6.05
N TYR A 97 4.61 4.77 -5.48
CA TYR A 97 4.33 3.42 -5.93
C TYR A 97 2.94 3.01 -5.49
N TRP A 98 2.20 2.28 -6.33
CA TRP A 98 0.89 1.76 -5.96
C TRP A 98 0.75 0.27 -6.23
N SER A 99 -0.04 -0.41 -5.40
CA SER A 99 -0.39 -1.81 -5.54
C SER A 99 -1.89 -2.02 -5.34
N VAL A 100 -2.48 -3.00 -6.04
CA VAL A 100 -3.86 -3.42 -5.81
C VAL A 100 -3.91 -4.93 -5.60
N VAL A 101 -4.56 -5.35 -4.52
CA VAL A 101 -4.98 -6.73 -4.28
C VAL A 101 -6.49 -6.74 -4.16
N GLU A 102 -7.15 -7.71 -4.80
CA GLU A 102 -8.60 -7.82 -4.84
C GLU A 102 -9.05 -9.14 -4.23
N SER A 103 -9.95 -9.07 -3.24
CA SER A 103 -10.74 -10.22 -2.78
C SER A 103 -12.17 -10.18 -3.33
N ASP A 104 -12.96 -11.19 -2.99
CA ASP A 104 -14.38 -11.17 -3.35
C ASP A 104 -15.12 -9.94 -2.82
N THR A 105 -14.69 -9.40 -1.68
CA THR A 105 -15.43 -8.34 -0.97
C THR A 105 -14.68 -7.01 -0.83
N HIS A 106 -13.37 -6.98 -0.99
CA HIS A 106 -12.56 -5.77 -0.79
C HIS A 106 -11.51 -5.58 -1.88
N TYR A 107 -11.13 -4.33 -2.10
CA TYR A 107 -9.86 -3.95 -2.69
C TYR A 107 -8.92 -3.52 -1.55
N PHE A 108 -7.66 -3.89 -1.65
CA PHE A 108 -6.58 -3.44 -0.77
C PHE A 108 -5.60 -2.68 -1.65
N ILE A 109 -5.49 -1.38 -1.42
CA ILE A 109 -4.71 -0.48 -2.27
C ILE A 109 -3.53 0.06 -1.47
N GLY A 110 -2.32 -0.33 -1.83
CA GLY A 110 -1.09 0.18 -1.23
C GLY A 110 -0.61 1.43 -1.95
N TYR A 111 -0.07 2.40 -1.20
CA TYR A 111 0.71 3.53 -1.72
C TYR A 111 2.01 3.65 -0.94
N ASP A 112 3.13 3.47 -1.62
CA ASP A 112 4.46 3.40 -1.03
C ASP A 112 5.32 4.57 -1.51
N LEU A 113 5.93 5.27 -0.56
CA LEU A 113 6.65 6.53 -0.71
C LEU A 113 8.12 6.26 -0.44
N PHE A 114 8.96 6.40 -1.46
CA PHE A 114 10.40 6.23 -1.31
C PHE A 114 11.09 7.58 -1.16
N TYR A 115 11.98 7.67 -0.17
CA TYR A 115 12.85 8.81 0.08
C TYR A 115 14.30 8.32 -0.01
N ALA A 116 15.20 9.17 -0.51
CA ALA A 116 16.61 8.78 -0.66
C ALA A 116 17.35 8.68 0.68
N THR A 117 16.87 9.37 1.71
CA THR A 117 17.53 9.48 3.02
C THR A 117 16.53 9.41 4.15
N HIS A 118 16.95 8.90 5.31
CA HIS A 118 16.30 9.08 6.60
C HIS A 118 17.34 9.71 7.53
N ASP A 119 17.09 10.91 8.06
CA ASP A 119 18.04 11.77 8.78
C ASP A 119 17.32 12.57 9.90
N PRO A 120 16.69 11.89 10.88
CA PRO A 120 16.08 12.56 12.02
C PRO A 120 17.12 13.27 12.86
N ARG A 121 16.78 14.45 13.41
CA ARG A 121 17.69 15.22 14.27
C ARG A 121 18.17 14.35 15.45
N GLY A 122 19.42 13.87 15.37
CA GLY A 122 19.98 12.90 16.32
C GLY A 122 21.21 12.19 15.75
N THR A 123 21.70 11.16 16.44
CA THR A 123 22.71 10.20 15.89
C THR A 123 22.15 8.78 15.86
N LEU A 124 20.85 8.65 16.13
CA LEU A 124 20.13 7.40 16.29
C LEU A 124 18.93 7.46 15.35
N GLY A 125 19.02 6.76 14.23
CA GLY A 125 17.92 6.68 13.26
C GLY A 125 18.40 6.77 11.83
N ASP A 126 19.45 7.54 11.57
CA ASP A 126 19.83 7.90 10.20
C ASP A 126 20.15 6.68 9.34
N HIS A 127 19.64 6.64 8.12
CA HIS A 127 19.97 5.62 7.15
C HIS A 127 19.70 6.03 5.70
N GLU A 128 20.50 5.46 4.80
CA GLU A 128 20.23 5.52 3.37
C GLU A 128 18.96 4.75 2.99
N ASN A 129 18.23 5.36 2.06
CA ASN A 129 16.90 4.95 1.64
C ASN A 129 15.88 5.07 2.78
N ASP A 130 14.64 5.29 2.38
CA ASP A 130 13.50 5.10 3.25
C ASP A 130 12.31 4.73 2.38
N MET A 131 11.51 3.77 2.82
CA MET A 131 10.26 3.48 2.14
C MET A 131 9.19 3.31 3.18
N GLU A 132 8.34 4.32 3.25
CA GLU A 132 7.14 4.36 4.07
C GLU A 132 5.92 4.12 3.18
N GLY A 133 4.75 3.88 3.77
CA GLY A 133 3.55 3.78 2.95
C GLY A 133 2.26 3.63 3.70
N MET A 134 1.23 3.28 2.96
CA MET A 134 -0.12 3.13 3.48
C MET A 134 -0.89 2.08 2.69
N MET A 135 -1.85 1.43 3.32
CA MET A 135 -2.82 0.55 2.66
C MET A 135 -4.22 1.00 3.01
N PHE A 136 -5.02 1.23 1.97
CA PHE A 136 -6.44 1.48 2.09
C PHE A 136 -7.23 0.20 1.83
N THR A 137 -8.12 -0.12 2.76
CA THR A 137 -9.07 -1.22 2.62
C THR A 137 -10.41 -0.64 2.15
N ILE A 138 -10.78 -0.97 0.92
CA ILE A 138 -11.96 -0.44 0.24
C ILE A 138 -12.98 -1.57 0.09
N ARG A 139 -14.13 -1.44 0.73
CA ARG A 139 -15.24 -2.38 0.54
C ARG A 139 -15.84 -2.24 -0.84
N LYS A 140 -16.03 -3.37 -1.54
CA LYS A 140 -16.47 -3.40 -2.94
C LYS A 140 -17.94 -3.03 -3.11
N PRO A 141 -18.31 -2.44 -4.26
CA PRO A 141 -19.72 -2.18 -4.59
C PRO A 141 -20.58 -3.44 -4.48
N GLY A 142 -21.77 -3.30 -3.90
CA GLY A 142 -22.76 -4.38 -3.77
C GLY A 142 -22.55 -5.36 -2.62
N THR A 143 -21.41 -5.29 -1.92
CA THR A 143 -21.12 -6.09 -0.73
C THR A 143 -21.79 -5.48 0.50
N ALA A 144 -22.21 -6.32 1.44
CA ALA A 144 -22.90 -5.88 2.65
C ALA A 144 -21.90 -5.37 3.71
N LYS A 145 -22.24 -4.24 4.32
CA LYS A 145 -21.60 -3.72 5.54
C LYS A 145 -22.13 -4.45 6.77
N LYS A 146 -21.53 -4.17 7.93
CA LYS A 146 -21.95 -4.72 9.23
C LYS A 146 -23.43 -4.47 9.56
N ASP A 147 -23.97 -3.32 9.16
CA ASP A 147 -25.37 -2.94 9.40
C ASP A 147 -26.36 -3.53 8.37
N GLY A 148 -25.88 -4.35 7.43
CA GLY A 148 -26.67 -4.98 6.37
C GLY A 148 -26.93 -4.07 5.16
N THR A 149 -26.55 -2.80 5.19
CA THR A 149 -26.58 -1.93 4.01
C THR A 149 -25.51 -2.36 3.01
N LYS A 150 -25.68 -2.01 1.73
CA LYS A 150 -24.72 -2.35 0.68
C LYS A 150 -23.95 -1.13 0.21
N VAL A 151 -22.69 -1.31 -0.17
CA VAL A 151 -21.91 -0.25 -0.82
C VAL A 151 -22.51 0.09 -2.18
N THR A 152 -22.78 1.36 -2.41
CA THR A 152 -23.41 1.87 -3.65
C THR A 152 -22.43 2.63 -4.55
N ASN A 153 -21.32 3.13 -3.99
CA ASN A 153 -20.28 3.78 -4.79
C ASN A 153 -19.62 2.74 -5.72
N PRO A 154 -19.54 2.98 -7.04
CA PRO A 154 -18.94 2.05 -8.00
C PRO A 154 -17.44 1.80 -7.80
N ASN A 155 -16.72 2.69 -7.12
CA ASN A 155 -15.31 2.51 -6.78
C ASN A 155 -15.10 1.97 -5.36
N GLY A 156 -16.19 1.61 -4.68
CA GLY A 156 -16.18 1.08 -3.31
C GLY A 156 -16.25 2.15 -2.23
N GLU A 157 -16.06 1.74 -0.98
CA GLU A 157 -16.12 2.60 0.20
C GLU A 157 -14.90 2.36 1.09
N LEU A 158 -14.15 3.41 1.41
CA LEU A 158 -12.99 3.33 2.31
C LEU A 158 -13.45 2.96 3.73
N GLU A 159 -12.88 1.89 4.27
CA GLU A 159 -13.20 1.43 5.62
C GLU A 159 -12.04 1.59 6.60
N LEU A 160 -10.83 1.33 6.13
CA LEU A 160 -9.63 1.31 6.95
C LEU A 160 -8.45 1.89 6.18
N ALA A 161 -7.57 2.58 6.90
CA ALA A 161 -6.23 2.92 6.46
C ALA A 161 -5.22 2.37 7.46
N LEU A 162 -4.23 1.65 6.96
CA LEU A 162 -3.07 1.17 7.71
C LEU A 162 -1.85 1.98 7.27
N MET A 163 -1.07 2.51 8.21
CA MET A 163 0.13 3.31 7.94
C MET A 163 1.26 2.89 8.88
N PRO A 164 2.28 2.15 8.39
CA PRO A 164 3.52 1.90 9.11
C PRO A 164 4.16 3.19 9.64
N ARG A 165 4.73 3.12 10.85
CA ARG A 165 5.46 4.22 11.50
C ARG A 165 6.58 3.65 12.37
N HIS A 166 7.80 3.56 11.86
CA HIS A 166 8.97 3.06 12.60
C HIS A 166 8.71 1.73 13.34
N ALA A 167 8.37 0.67 12.60
CA ALA A 167 7.97 -0.65 13.10
C ALA A 167 6.66 -0.70 13.91
N LYS A 168 5.96 0.41 14.12
CA LYS A 168 4.57 0.42 14.59
C LYS A 168 3.61 0.42 13.40
N LEU A 169 2.35 0.07 13.66
CA LEU A 169 1.29 0.09 12.66
C LEU A 169 0.19 1.04 13.13
N GLY A 170 0.08 2.19 12.47
CA GLY A 170 -1.06 3.09 12.61
C GLY A 170 -2.30 2.49 11.95
N MET A 171 -3.43 2.54 12.63
CA MET A 171 -4.71 1.98 12.20
C MET A 171 -5.78 3.05 12.32
N TYR A 172 -6.46 3.35 11.21
CA TYR A 172 -7.44 4.42 11.13
C TYR A 172 -8.70 3.92 10.44
N GLY A 173 -9.88 4.20 10.98
CA GLY A 173 -11.15 3.79 10.38
C GLY A 173 -12.36 4.39 11.10
N PRO A 174 -13.42 4.83 10.40
CA PRO A 174 -14.50 5.60 11.00
C PRO A 174 -15.52 4.76 11.80
N ALA A 175 -15.54 3.43 11.65
CA ALA A 175 -16.65 2.60 12.18
C ALA A 175 -16.25 1.24 12.76
N ASN A 176 -15.05 0.73 12.45
CA ASN A 176 -14.59 -0.56 12.94
C ASN A 176 -13.73 -0.37 14.18
N LYS A 177 -14.05 -1.10 15.26
CA LYS A 177 -13.17 -1.18 16.42
C LYS A 177 -12.06 -2.16 16.08
N ALA A 178 -10.80 -1.70 16.09
CA ALA A 178 -9.68 -2.63 16.04
C ALA A 178 -9.78 -3.62 17.21
N VAL A 179 -9.44 -4.88 16.94
CA VAL A 179 -9.24 -5.84 18.02
C VAL A 179 -7.89 -5.51 18.62
N GLN A 180 -7.86 -5.26 19.93
CA GLN A 180 -6.60 -5.32 20.66
C GLN A 180 -6.14 -6.78 20.62
N TYR A 181 -5.34 -7.12 19.61
CA TYR A 181 -4.49 -8.30 19.72
C TYR A 181 -3.52 -8.04 20.87
N ASP A 182 -3.57 -8.84 21.94
CA ASP A 182 -2.61 -8.76 23.04
C ASP A 182 -2.28 -10.18 23.54
N PRO A 183 -1.01 -10.46 23.85
CA PRO A 183 -0.41 -9.96 25.11
C PRO A 183 0.99 -9.33 24.95
N GLY A 184 1.18 -8.04 25.28
CA GLY A 184 2.52 -7.45 25.47
C GLY A 184 2.85 -5.96 25.25
N MET A 185 1.91 -5.06 24.91
CA MET A 185 2.04 -3.57 24.90
C MET A 185 2.26 -2.77 23.58
N SER A 186 1.47 -1.67 23.51
CA SER A 186 1.71 -0.35 22.87
C SER A 186 1.72 -0.23 21.32
N SER A 187 0.77 -0.86 20.63
CA SER A 187 0.35 -0.33 19.33
C SER A 187 -0.54 0.90 19.55
N VAL A 188 -0.09 2.04 19.03
CA VAL A 188 -0.83 3.30 19.14
C VAL A 188 -2.03 3.23 18.20
N TYR A 189 -3.18 2.90 18.77
CA TYR A 189 -4.46 3.15 18.13
C TYR A 189 -4.65 4.67 18.05
N TYR A 190 -4.61 5.21 16.85
CA TYR A 190 -5.05 6.58 16.62
C TYR A 190 -6.48 6.49 16.12
N ASP A 191 -7.44 6.55 17.05
CA ASP A 191 -8.85 6.76 16.74
C ASP A 191 -9.03 8.20 16.22
N SER A 192 -8.47 8.48 15.04
CA SER A 192 -8.64 9.77 14.40
C SER A 192 -9.44 9.56 13.13
N ASN A 193 -10.49 10.36 13.00
CA ASN A 193 -11.27 10.45 11.77
C ASN A 193 -10.34 10.66 10.59
N PHE A 194 -10.48 9.78 9.61
CA PHE A 194 -9.74 9.83 8.36
C PHE A 194 -10.48 10.76 7.39
N ALA A 195 -9.89 11.89 7.03
CA ALA A 195 -10.50 12.84 6.12
C ALA A 195 -10.30 12.42 4.67
N THR A 196 -11.30 12.70 3.82
CA THR A 196 -11.21 12.56 2.37
C THR A 196 -11.70 13.83 1.70
N GLU A 197 -11.16 14.12 0.52
CA GLU A 197 -11.66 15.13 -0.40
C GLU A 197 -12.24 14.43 -1.64
N THR A 198 -13.33 14.95 -2.21
CA THR A 198 -13.88 14.43 -3.47
C THR A 198 -13.71 15.46 -4.57
N SER A 199 -13.23 15.00 -5.72
CA SER A 199 -13.04 15.79 -6.93
C SER A 199 -13.59 15.04 -8.15
N ALA A 200 -13.35 15.56 -9.35
CA ALA A 200 -13.69 14.85 -10.59
C ALA A 200 -12.82 13.61 -10.85
N SER A 201 -11.62 13.54 -10.27
CA SER A 201 -10.70 12.39 -10.43
C SER A 201 -10.98 11.26 -9.45
N GLY A 202 -11.56 11.56 -8.28
CA GLY A 202 -11.96 10.53 -7.33
C GLY A 202 -12.23 11.02 -5.92
N THR A 203 -12.07 10.10 -4.97
CA THR A 203 -12.15 10.38 -3.53
C THR A 203 -10.78 10.13 -2.93
N HIS A 204 -10.14 11.21 -2.48
CA HIS A 204 -8.74 11.24 -2.10
C HIS A 204 -8.58 11.33 -0.57
N PRO A 205 -8.06 10.28 0.07
CA PRO A 205 -7.45 10.30 1.40
C PRO A 205 -6.52 11.49 1.63
N LEU A 206 -6.71 12.23 2.73
CA LEU A 206 -5.79 13.31 3.12
C LEU A 206 -4.75 12.76 4.09
N VAL A 207 -3.47 12.77 3.70
CA VAL A 207 -2.38 12.13 4.44
C VAL A 207 -1.28 13.13 4.72
N TYR A 208 -0.85 13.19 5.97
CA TYR A 208 0.34 13.91 6.41
C TYR A 208 1.55 12.98 6.36
N SER A 209 2.66 13.48 5.82
CA SER A 209 3.97 12.86 5.89
C SER A 209 4.92 13.77 6.66
N ALA A 210 5.55 13.24 7.69
CA ALA A 210 6.47 14.00 8.51
C ALA A 210 7.74 14.37 7.75
N GLN A 211 8.35 15.50 8.13
CA GLN A 211 9.69 15.83 7.71
C GLN A 211 10.70 14.83 8.30
N ASN A 212 11.81 14.69 7.60
CA ASN A 212 12.90 13.80 7.94
C ASN A 212 13.61 14.28 9.19
N ASP A 213 13.92 15.58 9.26
CA ASP A 213 14.81 16.15 10.27
C ASP A 213 14.17 16.42 11.63
N GLU A 214 12.95 15.94 11.91
CA GLU A 214 12.37 16.09 13.25
C GLU A 214 13.12 15.22 14.28
N SER A 215 13.10 15.65 15.55
CA SER A 215 13.75 14.91 16.63
C SER A 215 13.18 13.50 16.79
N PHE A 216 14.04 12.48 16.93
CA PHE A 216 13.60 11.12 17.28
C PHE A 216 12.87 11.02 18.64
N LEU A 217 12.95 12.08 19.46
CA LEU A 217 12.24 12.23 20.74
C LEU A 217 10.87 12.91 20.59
N GLU A 218 10.43 13.20 19.38
CA GLU A 218 9.11 13.80 19.13
C GLU A 218 8.01 12.89 19.68
N SER A 219 7.16 13.45 20.54
CA SER A 219 6.26 12.67 21.40
C SER A 219 5.13 11.97 20.64
N ASP A 220 4.75 12.49 19.47
CA ASP A 220 3.74 11.90 18.60
C ASP A 220 4.34 10.84 17.66
N GLY A 221 5.68 10.75 17.61
CA GLY A 221 6.43 9.91 16.67
C GLY A 221 6.38 10.43 15.22
N ASP A 222 6.13 11.73 15.03
CA ASP A 222 6.07 12.39 13.73
C ASP A 222 7.46 12.86 13.28
N PHE A 223 8.36 11.92 13.04
CA PHE A 223 9.67 12.15 12.44
C PHE A 223 9.90 11.16 11.31
N GLY A 224 10.97 11.33 10.53
CA GLY A 224 11.44 10.28 9.62
C GLY A 224 10.37 9.77 8.65
N HIS A 225 9.64 10.69 8.00
CA HIS A 225 8.57 10.38 7.04
C HIS A 225 7.36 9.61 7.58
N ALA A 226 7.19 9.52 8.90
CA ALA A 226 6.04 8.85 9.49
C ALA A 226 4.71 9.40 8.95
N LEU A 227 3.83 8.48 8.53
CA LEU A 227 2.57 8.79 7.88
C LEU A 227 1.41 8.76 8.86
N LYS A 228 0.45 9.67 8.69
CA LYS A 228 -0.81 9.69 9.44
C LYS A 228 -1.90 10.44 8.68
N PRO A 229 -3.17 10.34 9.08
CA PRO A 229 -4.23 11.14 8.50
C PRO A 229 -3.98 12.63 8.75
N TYR A 230 -4.16 13.43 7.71
CA TYR A 230 -4.06 14.88 7.83
C TYR A 230 -5.24 15.40 8.67
N ASN A 231 -4.93 16.21 9.67
CA ASN A 231 -5.90 16.71 10.65
C ASN A 231 -6.25 18.20 10.46
N GLY A 232 -5.86 18.79 9.33
CA GLY A 232 -6.07 20.22 9.04
C GLY A 232 -5.09 21.17 9.74
N LYS A 233 -4.12 20.67 10.52
CA LYS A 233 -3.06 21.49 11.10
C LYS A 233 -1.90 21.67 10.12
N GLY A 234 -1.18 22.77 10.27
CA GLY A 234 0.01 23.04 9.46
C GLY A 234 1.15 22.06 9.64
N ALA A 235 2.10 22.14 8.71
CA ALA A 235 3.41 21.53 8.73
C ALA A 235 4.13 21.79 10.07
N LYS A 236 4.67 20.74 10.72
CA LYS A 236 5.43 20.90 11.97
C LYS A 236 6.77 21.59 11.70
N GLY A 237 7.41 21.29 10.57
CA GLY A 237 8.56 22.00 10.01
C GLY A 237 8.29 23.45 9.63
N LYS A 238 7.02 23.90 9.67
CA LYS A 238 6.51 25.22 9.24
C LYS A 238 6.48 25.43 7.72
N SER A 239 7.12 24.55 6.97
CA SER A 239 7.19 24.51 5.52
C SER A 239 6.65 23.17 5.03
N GLY A 240 5.88 23.18 3.95
CA GLY A 240 5.44 21.92 3.38
C GLY A 240 4.81 22.05 2.01
N TYR A 241 4.84 20.95 1.26
CA TYR A 241 4.20 20.82 -0.03
C TYR A 241 2.89 20.05 0.09
N VAL A 242 1.99 20.32 -0.86
CA VAL A 242 0.79 19.50 -1.04
C VAL A 242 0.90 18.84 -2.40
N PHE A 243 0.98 17.51 -2.41
CA PHE A 243 1.01 16.74 -3.64
C PHE A 243 -0.30 15.98 -3.86
N GLN A 244 -0.65 15.77 -5.12
CA GLN A 244 -1.78 14.93 -5.53
C GLN A 244 -1.42 14.16 -6.80
N ALA A 245 -2.04 13.01 -7.04
CA ALA A 245 -1.82 12.28 -8.29
C ALA A 245 -2.17 13.16 -9.50
N GLY A 246 -1.32 13.15 -10.52
CA GLY A 246 -1.54 13.94 -11.73
C GLY A 246 -0.31 14.03 -12.61
N THR A 247 -0.21 15.09 -13.40
CA THR A 247 1.01 15.36 -14.19
C THR A 247 2.13 15.76 -13.23
N PRO A 248 3.21 14.96 -13.11
CA PRO A 248 4.26 15.23 -12.15
C PRO A 248 5.01 16.52 -12.48
N VAL A 249 5.29 17.32 -11.45
CA VAL A 249 6.17 18.49 -11.56
C VAL A 249 7.63 18.04 -11.63
N ASN A 250 8.45 18.71 -12.43
CA ASN A 250 9.90 18.51 -12.39
C ASN A 250 10.54 19.51 -11.41
N LEU A 251 10.94 19.04 -10.23
CA LEU A 251 11.43 19.90 -9.14
C LEU A 251 12.85 20.44 -9.36
N ASN A 252 13.64 19.84 -10.25
CA ASN A 252 14.99 20.32 -10.57
C ASN A 252 15.06 21.07 -11.91
N ALA A 253 13.93 21.51 -12.46
CA ALA A 253 13.89 22.27 -13.70
C ALA A 253 14.60 23.64 -13.56
N PRO A 254 15.35 24.11 -14.58
CA PRO A 254 16.00 25.42 -14.55
C PRO A 254 15.01 26.56 -14.26
N GLY A 255 15.31 27.39 -13.25
CA GLY A 255 14.44 28.49 -12.82
C GLY A 255 13.26 28.08 -11.93
N GLY A 256 13.07 26.79 -11.67
CA GLY A 256 12.02 26.24 -10.81
C GLY A 256 12.55 25.83 -9.44
N GLN A 257 13.16 26.72 -8.66
CA GLN A 257 13.64 26.40 -7.31
C GLN A 257 12.46 25.98 -6.41
N LEU A 258 12.21 24.67 -6.31
CA LEU A 258 11.23 24.04 -5.42
C LEU A 258 11.94 23.18 -4.36
N TRP A 259 13.08 23.67 -3.88
CA TRP A 259 13.83 23.12 -2.74
C TRP A 259 14.04 24.20 -1.68
N ASP A 260 13.08 25.12 -1.57
CA ASP A 260 13.16 26.19 -0.58
C ASP A 260 12.46 25.73 0.71
N SER A 261 13.24 25.44 1.75
CA SER A 261 12.71 25.19 3.10
C SER A 261 12.02 26.43 3.71
N LYS A 262 11.98 27.56 2.99
CA LYS A 262 11.18 28.75 3.32
C LYS A 262 9.86 28.81 2.57
N ILE A 263 9.44 27.75 1.87
CA ILE A 263 8.04 27.65 1.47
C ILE A 263 7.17 27.86 2.71
N GLY A 264 6.04 28.54 2.52
CA GLY A 264 5.07 28.67 3.60
C GLY A 264 4.54 27.30 4.03
N ASN A 265 3.68 27.33 5.04
CA ASN A 265 2.87 26.19 5.41
C ASN A 265 2.04 25.67 4.20
N PHE A 266 1.40 24.50 4.35
CA PHE A 266 0.56 23.89 3.34
C PHE A 266 -0.40 24.90 2.68
N ASP A 267 -0.35 24.99 1.35
CA ASP A 267 -1.17 25.86 0.53
C ASP A 267 -1.82 25.03 -0.58
N ASP A 268 -3.09 24.67 -0.37
CA ASP A 268 -3.88 23.87 -1.31
C ASP A 268 -4.05 24.54 -2.69
N SER A 269 -3.86 25.86 -2.81
CA SER A 269 -3.89 26.53 -4.11
C SER A 269 -2.63 26.25 -4.95
N LYS A 270 -1.59 25.67 -4.35
CA LYS A 270 -0.28 25.38 -4.97
C LYS A 270 0.00 23.88 -5.07
N ARG A 271 -1.04 23.04 -5.09
CA ARG A 271 -0.87 21.60 -5.22
C ARG A 271 -0.03 21.23 -6.43
N MET A 272 0.90 20.31 -6.23
CA MET A 272 1.77 19.78 -7.28
C MET A 272 1.36 18.35 -7.62
N GLY A 273 1.58 17.96 -8.87
CA GLY A 273 1.35 16.59 -9.30
C GLY A 273 2.49 15.66 -8.84
N TYR A 274 2.14 14.45 -8.40
CA TYR A 274 3.04 13.29 -8.35
C TYR A 274 2.62 12.22 -9.37
N GLU A 275 3.58 11.38 -9.75
CA GLU A 275 3.38 10.23 -10.62
C GLU A 275 2.96 8.97 -9.83
N LEU A 276 1.99 8.21 -10.34
CA LEU A 276 1.62 6.91 -9.80
C LEU A 276 2.36 5.79 -10.56
N ILE A 277 3.27 5.10 -9.87
CA ILE A 277 4.10 4.04 -10.45
C ILE A 277 3.54 2.67 -10.05
N PRO A 278 3.12 1.80 -11.00
CA PRO A 278 2.62 0.47 -10.66
C PRO A 278 3.72 -0.40 -10.06
N LEU A 279 3.60 -0.76 -8.78
CA LEU A 279 4.58 -1.59 -8.08
C LEU A 279 4.80 -2.93 -8.80
N GLU A 280 3.70 -3.58 -9.22
CA GLU A 280 3.68 -4.88 -9.91
C GLU A 280 4.63 -4.97 -11.10
N THR A 281 4.75 -3.90 -11.89
CA THR A 281 5.50 -3.90 -13.16
C THR A 281 6.79 -3.09 -13.11
N SER A 282 7.06 -2.41 -11.99
CA SER A 282 8.25 -1.57 -11.80
C SER A 282 9.25 -2.22 -10.85
N LEU A 283 9.04 -2.07 -9.54
CA LEU A 283 9.98 -2.48 -8.49
C LEU A 283 9.77 -3.95 -8.08
N TRP A 284 8.53 -4.45 -8.08
CA TRP A 284 8.20 -5.83 -7.70
C TRP A 284 8.95 -6.92 -8.50
N PRO A 285 9.12 -6.80 -9.83
CA PRO A 285 9.90 -7.78 -10.60
C PRO A 285 11.37 -7.88 -10.15
N LEU A 286 11.93 -6.83 -9.54
CA LEU A 286 13.32 -6.75 -9.12
C LEU A 286 13.58 -7.35 -7.74
N ARG A 287 12.53 -7.73 -6.98
CA ARG A 287 12.62 -8.17 -5.57
C ARG A 287 13.60 -9.30 -5.25
N ASN A 288 13.97 -10.08 -6.27
CA ASN A 288 14.88 -11.23 -6.18
C ASN A 288 16.18 -11.01 -6.98
N ASP A 289 16.34 -9.84 -7.60
CA ASP A 289 17.55 -9.50 -8.35
C ASP A 289 18.58 -8.86 -7.42
N PHE A 290 19.40 -9.71 -6.80
CA PHE A 290 20.48 -9.28 -5.93
C PHE A 290 21.72 -8.77 -6.69
N THR A 291 21.67 -8.69 -8.03
CA THR A 291 22.79 -8.19 -8.86
C THR A 291 22.78 -6.66 -9.02
N LEU A 292 21.66 -6.01 -8.71
CA LEU A 292 21.47 -4.56 -8.88
C LEU A 292 22.08 -3.69 -7.78
N ASP A 293 22.69 -4.29 -6.77
CA ASP A 293 23.03 -3.61 -5.50
C ASP A 293 21.85 -2.91 -4.82
N LEU A 294 20.63 -3.39 -5.09
CA LEU A 294 19.40 -2.87 -4.50
C LEU A 294 19.04 -3.54 -3.16
N TRP A 295 19.26 -4.85 -3.04
CA TRP A 295 18.76 -5.66 -1.92
C TRP A 295 19.89 -6.25 -1.09
N SER A 296 19.87 -6.03 0.22
CA SER A 296 20.81 -6.68 1.16
C SER A 296 20.30 -8.07 1.53
N SER A 297 18.98 -8.19 1.61
CA SER A 297 18.19 -9.40 1.82
C SER A 297 16.82 -9.18 1.21
N TYR A 298 16.00 -10.23 1.14
CA TYR A 298 14.66 -10.11 0.58
C TYR A 298 13.82 -9.06 1.32
N GLY A 299 13.49 -7.96 0.63
CA GLY A 299 12.67 -6.87 1.18
C GLY A 299 13.44 -5.83 1.99
N THR A 300 14.76 -5.93 2.10
CA THR A 300 15.61 -4.94 2.77
C THR A 300 16.51 -4.29 1.75
N PHE A 301 16.42 -2.97 1.62
CA PHE A 301 17.28 -2.20 0.72
C PHE A 301 18.73 -2.29 1.20
N LYS A 302 19.69 -2.38 0.26
CA LYS A 302 21.08 -2.06 0.56
C LYS A 302 21.18 -0.57 0.85
N GLY A 303 22.02 -0.19 1.81
CA GLY A 303 22.37 1.20 2.06
C GLY A 303 23.56 1.27 3.00
N ASP A 304 24.44 2.26 2.80
CA ASP A 304 25.70 2.36 3.55
C ASP A 304 25.97 3.71 4.23
N ASN A 305 25.15 4.74 3.97
CA ASN A 305 25.09 5.93 4.82
C ASN A 305 24.25 5.67 6.09
N GLY A 306 24.75 6.11 7.25
CA GLY A 306 24.09 5.92 8.53
C GLY A 306 24.07 4.46 8.98
N ARG A 307 22.91 3.94 9.40
CA ARG A 307 22.69 2.53 9.72
C ARG A 307 22.60 1.72 8.43
N ALA A 308 23.52 0.77 8.26
CA ALA A 308 23.52 -0.09 7.10
C ALA A 308 22.22 -0.90 6.96
N ASN A 309 21.69 -0.96 5.74
CA ASN A 309 20.56 -1.81 5.33
C ASN A 309 19.31 -1.68 6.22
N ALA A 310 18.93 -0.44 6.53
CA ALA A 310 17.91 -0.13 7.51
C ALA A 310 16.49 -0.05 6.95
N ALA A 311 16.37 0.34 5.67
CA ALA A 311 15.10 0.54 5.01
C ALA A 311 14.54 -0.77 4.45
N ASN A 312 13.22 -0.90 4.45
CA ASN A 312 12.53 -2.08 3.96
C ASN A 312 11.48 -1.69 2.93
N ALA A 313 11.32 -2.51 1.89
CA ALA A 313 10.21 -2.42 0.95
C ALA A 313 8.93 -3.01 1.59
N PRO A 314 7.74 -2.84 0.98
CA PRO A 314 6.47 -3.28 1.55
C PRO A 314 6.42 -4.76 1.89
N TRP A 315 7.23 -5.57 1.21
CA TRP A 315 7.36 -6.99 1.50
C TRP A 315 8.37 -7.38 2.59
N GLY A 316 9.24 -6.46 3.00
CA GLY A 316 10.11 -6.61 4.17
C GLY A 316 9.49 -6.04 5.45
N TRP A 317 8.43 -5.22 5.34
CA TRP A 317 7.81 -4.58 6.50
C TRP A 317 7.29 -5.60 7.52
N SER A 318 7.58 -5.32 8.78
CA SER A 318 7.12 -6.10 9.93
C SER A 318 6.85 -5.14 11.07
N PHE A 319 5.84 -5.44 11.88
CA PHE A 319 5.42 -4.55 12.95
C PHE A 319 5.71 -5.19 14.30
N GLU A 320 6.27 -4.42 15.24
CA GLU A 320 6.84 -4.91 16.51
C GLU A 320 5.91 -5.84 17.29
N ASN A 321 4.63 -5.47 17.40
CA ASN A 321 3.60 -6.21 18.14
C ASN A 321 2.81 -7.20 17.28
N TYR A 322 3.15 -7.32 15.99
CA TYR A 322 2.46 -8.19 15.03
C TYR A 322 3.46 -9.02 14.22
N ARG A 323 4.66 -9.24 14.76
CA ARG A 323 5.74 -10.00 14.09
C ARG A 323 5.34 -11.45 13.81
N ASP A 324 4.47 -12.01 14.65
CA ASP A 324 3.90 -13.35 14.51
C ASP A 324 2.99 -13.49 13.29
N LEU A 325 2.40 -12.39 12.80
CA LEU A 325 1.67 -12.39 11.53
C LEU A 325 2.63 -12.55 10.33
N GLY A 326 3.91 -12.24 10.50
CA GLY A 326 4.96 -12.35 9.49
C GLY A 326 5.17 -11.07 8.67
N SER A 327 6.36 -10.96 8.08
CA SER A 327 6.75 -9.80 7.25
C SER A 327 6.02 -9.77 5.92
N GLY A 328 5.79 -8.56 5.40
CA GLY A 328 5.21 -8.33 4.08
C GLY A 328 3.70 -8.61 3.96
N ARG A 329 3.02 -8.96 5.07
CA ARG A 329 1.59 -9.31 5.05
C ARG A 329 0.69 -8.22 4.49
N MET A 330 1.07 -6.96 4.68
CA MET A 330 0.34 -5.81 4.15
C MET A 330 0.29 -5.80 2.62
N LEU A 331 1.26 -6.41 1.94
CA LEU A 331 1.27 -6.58 0.47
C LEU A 331 0.77 -7.97 0.05
N TYR A 332 1.27 -9.04 0.68
CA TYR A 332 1.05 -10.41 0.20
C TYR A 332 -0.28 -11.02 0.59
N ASP A 333 -0.76 -10.67 1.78
CA ASP A 333 -1.98 -11.25 2.33
C ASP A 333 -2.77 -10.21 3.13
N PRO A 334 -3.17 -9.10 2.48
CA PRO A 334 -3.80 -7.98 3.17
C PRO A 334 -5.16 -8.33 3.75
N ALA A 335 -5.90 -9.27 3.14
CA ALA A 335 -7.18 -9.72 3.70
C ALA A 335 -6.98 -10.48 5.02
N TYR A 336 -5.99 -11.37 5.09
CA TYR A 336 -5.63 -12.05 6.34
C TYR A 336 -5.17 -11.05 7.40
N LEU A 337 -4.32 -10.08 7.03
CA LEU A 337 -3.86 -9.05 7.95
C LEU A 337 -5.05 -8.28 8.56
N VAL A 338 -5.99 -7.83 7.72
CA VAL A 338 -7.19 -7.12 8.19
C VAL A 338 -8.08 -8.01 9.06
N ASP A 339 -8.30 -9.28 8.71
CA ASP A 339 -9.05 -10.25 9.53
C ASP A 339 -8.46 -10.44 10.93
N LYS A 340 -7.13 -10.37 11.06
CA LYS A 340 -6.46 -10.50 12.38
C LYS A 340 -6.48 -9.22 13.20
N LEU A 341 -6.55 -8.07 12.56
CA LEU A 341 -6.48 -6.78 13.23
C LEU A 341 -7.85 -6.20 13.61
N PHE A 342 -8.93 -6.63 12.96
CA PHE A 342 -10.25 -5.98 13.09
C PHE A 342 -11.41 -6.96 13.22
N ASP A 343 -12.36 -6.61 14.09
CA ASP A 343 -13.61 -7.33 14.29
C ASP A 343 -14.77 -6.65 13.57
N GLY A 344 -15.83 -7.42 13.32
CA GLY A 344 -17.09 -6.86 12.84
C GLY A 344 -17.05 -6.34 11.40
N LEU A 345 -16.18 -6.91 10.57
CA LEU A 345 -15.97 -6.56 9.16
C LEU A 345 -17.17 -6.86 8.23
N GLY A 346 -18.32 -7.32 8.75
CA GLY A 346 -19.49 -7.66 7.92
C GLY A 346 -19.17 -8.77 6.91
N GLU A 347 -19.58 -8.60 5.64
CA GLU A 347 -19.22 -9.53 4.57
C GLU A 347 -17.74 -9.37 4.20
N PHE A 348 -16.89 -10.29 4.64
CA PHE A 348 -15.44 -10.24 4.46
C PHE A 348 -14.91 -11.56 3.87
N SER A 349 -13.99 -11.47 2.90
CA SER A 349 -13.48 -12.63 2.16
C SER A 349 -11.96 -12.65 2.13
N LEU A 350 -11.41 -13.82 2.45
CA LEU A 350 -9.99 -14.16 2.31
C LEU A 350 -9.67 -14.73 0.93
N THR A 351 -10.67 -14.92 0.06
CA THR A 351 -10.47 -15.45 -1.29
C THR A 351 -10.11 -14.31 -2.24
N TYR A 352 -8.88 -14.34 -2.75
CA TYR A 352 -8.39 -13.38 -3.74
C TYR A 352 -8.91 -13.68 -5.15
N ARG A 353 -9.33 -12.63 -5.86
CA ARG A 353 -9.57 -12.65 -7.31
C ARG A 353 -8.32 -12.29 -8.08
N THR A 354 -7.56 -11.32 -7.56
CA THR A 354 -6.27 -10.90 -8.11
C THR A 354 -5.34 -10.59 -6.95
N ASN A 355 -4.18 -11.25 -6.91
CA ASN A 355 -3.10 -10.96 -5.97
C ASN A 355 -1.76 -11.31 -6.62
N PRO A 356 -1.12 -10.36 -7.34
CA PRO A 356 0.12 -10.62 -8.08
C PRO A 356 1.34 -10.78 -7.14
N TYR A 357 1.12 -10.60 -5.83
CA TYR A 357 2.15 -10.64 -4.81
C TYR A 357 2.12 -11.96 -4.00
N SER A 358 1.02 -12.73 -4.03
CA SER A 358 0.80 -13.92 -3.19
C SER A 358 1.73 -15.12 -3.41
N ALA A 359 2.51 -15.14 -4.49
CA ALA A 359 3.40 -16.25 -4.82
C ALA A 359 4.69 -16.21 -3.99
N GLN A 360 4.62 -16.78 -2.78
CA GLN A 360 5.77 -17.30 -2.04
C GLN A 360 5.51 -18.74 -1.59
#